data_AF-A0A3R8U7C9-F1
#
_entry.id   AF-A0A3R8U7C9-F1
#
_cell.length_a   1.000
_cell.length_b   1.000
_cell.length_c   1.000
_cell.angle_alpha   90.00
_cell.angle_beta   90.00
_cell.angle_gamma   90.00
#
_symmetry.space_group_name_H-M   'P 1'
#
loop_
_entity.id
_entity.type
_entity.pdbx_description
1 polymer ?
#
loop_
_entity_poly.entity_id
_entity_poly.type
_entity_poly.pdbx_seq_one_letter_code
_entity_poly.pdbx_strand_id
1 'polypeptide(L)'
;MAAFNPFERSGHWPDALSAAQWLKQGAPVSTRDDGKALAMVLAKLEGLYKKVDVADLQPRRNQVFSTLDELEDAEKGAKAAYRSTVVPLIAQALEARKQALTLAKLCQADPKVPKPVVVLAAQMAKAADEVAEAFKDLGTIFRPFDEARKTLVKADGQLRKTLQPHLTALNKGLDQCQKSPSRELWDKLCKGPCNAVHNTVKNAPRLKDAFWGVWKVHDGDSFSHALQMAEKSAKDDKARQKLEDVIVRMCKELRGELGKLDKAVG
;
A
#
# COMPACT_ATOMS: atom_id res chain seq x y z
N MET A 1 31.95 -6.25 14.14
CA MET A 1 30.63 -6.84 14.42
C MET A 1 29.65 -6.23 13.45
N ALA A 2 28.94 -7.02 12.65
CA ALA A 2 27.90 -6.50 11.76
C ALA A 2 26.77 -5.89 12.61
N ALA A 3 26.27 -4.72 12.22
CA ALA A 3 25.14 -4.08 12.91
C ALA A 3 23.89 -4.95 12.78
N PHE A 4 23.11 -5.07 13.85
CA PHE A 4 21.82 -5.75 13.82
C PHE A 4 20.90 -5.07 12.81
N ASN A 5 20.52 -5.78 11.74
CA ASN A 5 19.56 -5.31 10.74
C ASN A 5 18.27 -6.14 10.85
N PRO A 6 17.19 -5.59 11.41
CA PRO A 6 15.94 -6.32 11.59
C PRO A 6 15.22 -6.63 10.27
N PHE A 7 15.61 -6.03 9.15
CA PHE A 7 14.97 -6.19 7.83
C PHE A 7 15.66 -7.22 6.92
N GLU A 8 16.78 -7.78 7.37
CA GLU A 8 17.38 -8.95 6.77
C GLU A 8 16.91 -10.17 7.57
N ARG A 9 16.28 -11.16 6.93
CA ARG A 9 15.99 -12.46 7.58
C ARG A 9 17.24 -13.15 8.14
N SER A 10 18.43 -12.70 7.74
CA SER A 10 19.75 -13.09 8.23
C SER A 10 20.29 -12.23 9.38
N GLY A 11 19.56 -11.20 9.82
CA GLY A 11 19.92 -10.36 10.97
C GLY A 11 20.11 -11.24 12.18
N HIS A 12 21.37 -11.57 12.49
CA HIS A 12 21.68 -12.50 13.56
C HIS A 12 21.13 -11.95 14.87
N TRP A 13 20.24 -12.71 15.50
CA TRP A 13 19.90 -12.51 16.90
C TRP A 13 21.21 -12.40 17.70
N PRO A 14 21.44 -11.31 18.45
CA PRO A 14 22.68 -11.18 19.18
C PRO A 14 22.83 -12.34 20.17
N ASP A 15 23.91 -13.12 20.05
CA ASP A 15 24.20 -14.27 20.94
C ASP A 15 24.14 -13.86 22.42
N ALA A 16 24.61 -12.65 22.72
CA ALA A 16 24.55 -12.05 24.05
C ALA A 16 23.13 -12.00 24.63
N LEU A 17 22.07 -11.91 23.82
CA LEU A 17 20.67 -11.90 24.28
C LEU A 17 20.07 -13.30 24.46
N SER A 18 20.85 -14.37 24.32
CA SER A 18 20.40 -15.73 24.58
C SER A 18 20.30 -16.01 26.08
N ALA A 19 19.11 -16.44 26.53
CA ALA A 19 18.92 -16.94 27.89
C ALA A 19 19.79 -18.18 28.17
N ALA A 20 19.99 -19.05 27.18
CA ALA A 20 20.83 -20.23 27.32
C ALA A 20 22.31 -19.85 27.51
N GLN A 21 22.80 -18.85 26.77
CA GLN A 21 24.15 -18.33 26.96
C GLN A 21 24.32 -17.68 28.33
N TRP A 22 23.35 -16.90 28.79
CA TRP A 22 23.35 -16.32 30.13
C TRP A 22 23.44 -17.40 31.22
N LEU A 23 22.61 -18.44 31.15
CA LEU A 23 22.62 -19.53 32.13
C LEU A 23 23.97 -20.25 32.18
N LYS A 24 24.64 -20.41 31.02
CA LYS A 24 25.93 -21.09 30.91
C LYS A 24 27.12 -20.21 31.34
N GLN A 25 27.18 -18.96 30.89
CA GLN A 25 28.33 -18.07 31.05
C GLN A 25 28.19 -17.11 32.23
N GLY A 26 26.98 -16.92 32.76
CA GLY A 26 26.67 -16.06 33.91
C GLY A 26 26.81 -16.73 35.27
N ALA A 27 27.26 -18.00 35.33
CA ALA A 27 27.49 -18.69 36.60
C ALA A 27 28.62 -18.01 37.39
N PRO A 28 28.50 -17.88 38.74
CA PRO A 28 27.45 -18.42 39.60
C PRO A 28 26.24 -17.47 39.81
N VAL A 29 26.21 -16.31 39.16
CA VAL A 29 25.20 -15.27 39.40
C VAL A 29 23.85 -15.64 38.76
N SER A 30 23.86 -16.40 37.67
CA SER A 30 22.67 -16.81 36.92
C SER A 30 21.62 -17.57 37.74
N THR A 31 21.99 -18.20 38.85
CA THR A 31 21.07 -18.94 39.73
C THR A 31 20.52 -18.10 40.90
N ARG A 32 21.03 -16.88 41.10
CA ARG A 32 20.48 -15.90 42.06
C ARG A 32 19.16 -15.33 41.52
N ASP A 33 18.36 -14.70 42.37
CA ASP A 33 17.04 -14.16 41.98
C ASP A 33 17.15 -13.13 40.85
N ASP A 34 18.10 -12.20 40.91
CA ASP A 34 18.35 -11.22 39.84
C ASP A 34 18.82 -11.89 38.53
N GLY A 35 19.62 -12.96 38.65
CA GLY A 35 20.10 -13.74 37.51
C GLY A 35 18.97 -14.53 36.82
N LYS A 36 18.04 -15.08 37.60
CA LYS A 36 16.82 -15.75 37.10
C LYS A 36 15.87 -14.75 36.46
N ALA A 37 15.69 -13.57 37.05
CA ALA A 37 14.86 -12.51 36.49
C ALA A 37 15.37 -12.08 35.10
N LEU A 38 16.69 -11.89 34.95
CA LEU A 38 17.29 -11.62 33.65
C LEU A 38 17.06 -12.77 32.65
N ALA A 39 17.25 -14.03 33.07
CA ALA A 39 17.01 -15.19 32.20
C ALA A 39 15.57 -15.25 31.66
N MET A 40 14.58 -14.99 32.52
CA MET A 40 13.16 -14.95 32.13
C MET A 40 12.88 -13.84 31.11
N VAL A 41 13.45 -12.66 31.34
CA VAL A 41 13.28 -11.50 30.46
C VAL A 41 13.93 -11.73 29.09
N LEU A 42 15.11 -12.34 29.04
CA LEU A 42 15.80 -12.74 27.81
C LEU A 42 15.02 -13.81 27.04
N ALA A 43 14.49 -14.84 27.73
CA ALA A 43 13.70 -15.89 27.08
C ALA A 43 12.41 -15.34 26.45
N LYS A 44 11.72 -14.42 27.16
CA LYS A 44 10.55 -13.73 26.62
C LYS A 44 10.91 -12.84 25.43
N LEU A 45 12.05 -12.15 25.49
CA LEU A 45 12.54 -11.32 24.39
C LEU A 45 12.81 -12.15 23.13
N GLU A 46 13.54 -13.26 23.27
CA GLU A 46 13.82 -14.20 22.17
C GLU A 46 12.52 -14.78 21.57
N GLY A 47 11.56 -15.13 22.43
CA GLY A 47 10.24 -15.62 22.00
C GLY A 47 9.42 -14.59 21.24
N LEU A 48 9.52 -13.30 21.57
CA LEU A 48 8.90 -12.21 20.82
C LEU A 48 9.61 -11.98 19.48
N TYR A 49 10.94 -12.01 19.47
CA TYR A 49 11.72 -11.79 18.26
C TYR A 49 11.38 -12.81 17.16
N LYS A 50 11.25 -14.09 17.52
CA LYS A 50 10.84 -15.17 16.60
C LYS A 50 9.44 -14.99 15.99
N LYS A 51 8.60 -14.13 16.57
CA LYS A 51 7.24 -13.85 16.08
C LYS A 51 7.16 -12.60 15.20
N VAL A 52 8.20 -11.78 15.16
CA VAL A 52 8.20 -10.59 14.30
C VAL A 52 8.40 -11.03 12.86
N ASP A 53 7.35 -10.89 12.04
CA ASP A 53 7.48 -10.98 10.60
C ASP A 53 7.62 -9.58 10.00
N VAL A 54 8.83 -9.25 9.59
CA VAL A 54 9.15 -7.98 8.93
C VAL A 54 8.55 -7.89 7.53
N ALA A 55 8.12 -9.00 6.92
CA ALA A 55 7.43 -8.99 5.63
C ALA A 55 6.10 -8.24 5.72
N ASP A 56 5.39 -8.37 6.84
CA ASP A 56 4.11 -7.69 7.09
C ASP A 56 4.28 -6.19 7.34
N LEU A 57 5.50 -5.74 7.62
CA LEU A 57 5.84 -4.33 7.85
C LEU A 57 6.24 -3.59 6.57
N GLN A 58 6.38 -4.31 5.45
CA GLN A 58 6.78 -3.74 4.18
C GLN A 58 5.60 -3.76 3.19
N PRO A 59 5.47 -2.74 2.32
CA PRO A 59 4.58 -2.87 1.18
C PRO A 59 5.03 -4.10 0.39
N ARG A 60 4.07 -4.95 0.01
CA ARG A 60 4.34 -6.24 -0.65
C ARG A 60 5.38 -6.06 -1.75
N ARG A 61 6.62 -6.55 -1.52
CA ARG A 61 7.81 -6.26 -2.35
C ARG A 61 7.62 -6.50 -3.87
N ASN A 62 6.61 -7.29 -4.25
CA ASN A 62 6.35 -7.70 -5.63
C ASN A 62 4.93 -7.34 -6.14
N GLN A 63 4.17 -6.50 -5.43
CA GLN A 63 2.84 -6.06 -5.89
C GLN A 63 2.80 -4.54 -5.97
N VAL A 64 2.51 -4.03 -7.17
CA VAL A 64 2.21 -2.62 -7.39
C VAL A 64 0.79 -2.38 -6.93
N PHE A 65 0.58 -1.42 -6.02
CA PHE A 65 -0.76 -0.98 -5.64
C PHE A 65 -1.45 -0.35 -6.85
N SER A 66 -2.71 -0.68 -7.06
CA SER A 66 -3.51 -0.14 -8.18
C SER A 66 -4.24 1.14 -7.80
N THR A 67 -4.47 1.36 -6.51
CA THR A 67 -5.17 2.54 -5.97
C THR A 67 -4.52 3.05 -4.66
N LEU A 68 -4.85 4.29 -4.30
CA LEU A 68 -4.49 4.83 -2.98
C LEU A 68 -5.18 4.08 -1.85
N ASP A 69 -6.44 3.69 -2.01
CA ASP A 69 -7.18 2.93 -0.99
C ASP A 69 -6.50 1.59 -0.66
N GLU A 70 -6.05 0.85 -1.70
CA GLU A 70 -5.30 -0.40 -1.52
C GLU A 70 -3.99 -0.18 -0.75
N LEU A 71 -3.29 0.92 -1.04
CA LEU A 71 -2.07 1.31 -0.34
C LEU A 71 -2.36 1.67 1.11
N GLU A 72 -3.42 2.43 1.38
CA GLU A 72 -3.79 2.86 2.73
C GLU A 72 -4.27 1.70 3.61
N ASP A 73 -5.01 0.75 3.04
CA ASP A 73 -5.41 -0.48 3.72
C ASP A 73 -4.18 -1.35 4.06
N ALA A 74 -3.23 -1.47 3.14
CA ALA A 74 -1.97 -2.17 3.41
C ALA A 74 -1.14 -1.46 4.48
N GLU A 75 -1.05 -0.12 4.44
CA GLU A 75 -0.35 0.68 5.45
C GLU A 75 -1.00 0.51 6.84
N LYS A 76 -2.34 0.47 6.89
CA LYS A 76 -3.11 0.20 8.11
C LYS A 76 -2.83 -1.20 8.66
N GLY A 77 -2.77 -2.20 7.79
CA GLY A 77 -2.36 -3.57 8.13
C GLY A 77 -0.95 -3.61 8.73
N ALA A 78 0.02 -2.97 8.08
CA ALA A 78 1.40 -2.88 8.55
C ALA A 78 1.51 -2.16 9.90
N LYS A 79 0.76 -1.06 10.11
CA LYS A 79 0.67 -0.37 11.41
C LYS A 79 0.09 -1.26 12.51
N ALA A 80 -0.92 -2.07 12.18
CA ALA A 80 -1.50 -3.02 13.14
C ALA A 80 -0.50 -4.12 13.51
N ALA A 81 0.19 -4.70 12.53
CA ALA A 81 1.25 -5.68 12.74
C ALA A 81 2.40 -5.11 13.58
N TYR A 82 2.84 -3.89 13.30
CA TYR A 82 3.85 -3.19 14.09
C TYR A 82 3.43 -3.06 15.56
N ARG A 83 2.20 -2.61 15.81
CA ARG A 83 1.66 -2.44 17.17
C ARG A 83 1.56 -3.76 17.92
N SER A 84 1.18 -4.85 17.25
CA SER A 84 0.95 -6.14 17.91
C SER A 84 2.23 -6.96 18.12
N THR A 85 3.25 -6.78 17.29
CA THR A 85 4.48 -7.61 17.31
C THR A 85 5.73 -6.84 17.71
N VAL A 86 5.95 -5.66 17.12
CA VAL A 86 7.18 -4.88 17.30
C VAL A 86 7.16 -4.07 18.59
N VAL A 87 6.05 -3.41 18.92
CA VAL A 87 5.95 -2.63 20.17
C VAL A 87 6.20 -3.50 21.42
N PRO A 88 5.61 -4.71 21.56
CA PRO A 88 5.95 -5.60 22.65
C PRO A 88 7.42 -6.02 22.66
N LEU A 89 8.03 -6.24 21.49
CA LEU A 89 9.44 -6.57 21.38
C LEU A 89 10.33 -5.43 21.92
N ILE A 90 10.06 -4.18 21.52
CA ILE A 90 10.80 -2.99 22.00
C ILE A 90 10.65 -2.86 23.51
N ALA A 91 9.43 -2.97 24.04
CA ALA A 91 9.19 -2.88 25.47
C ALA A 91 9.96 -3.96 26.25
N GLN A 92 9.98 -5.18 25.73
CA GLN A 92 10.72 -6.29 26.33
C GLN A 92 12.24 -6.11 26.23
N ALA A 93 12.74 -5.49 25.14
CA ALA A 93 14.16 -5.21 24.96
C ALA A 93 14.64 -4.16 25.97
N LEU A 94 13.84 -3.11 26.19
CA LEU A 94 14.12 -2.10 27.22
C LEU A 94 14.10 -2.70 28.63
N GLU A 95 13.20 -3.65 28.91
CA GLU A 95 13.21 -4.37 30.19
C GLU A 95 14.46 -5.25 30.34
N ALA A 96 14.88 -5.96 29.28
CA ALA A 96 16.12 -6.73 29.27
C ALA A 96 17.34 -5.84 29.56
N ARG A 97 17.40 -4.66 28.93
CA ARG A 97 18.43 -3.67 29.20
C ARG A 97 18.45 -3.25 30.67
N LYS A 98 17.29 -2.91 31.24
CA LYS A 98 17.17 -2.49 32.64
C LYS A 98 17.67 -3.57 33.60
N GLN A 99 17.22 -4.81 33.43
CA GLN A 99 17.62 -5.94 34.28
C GLN A 99 19.12 -6.23 34.14
N ALA A 100 19.65 -6.22 32.92
CA ALA A 100 21.06 -6.44 32.66
C ALA A 100 21.96 -5.35 33.27
N LEU A 101 21.55 -4.07 33.22
CA LEU A 101 22.29 -2.97 33.86
C LEU A 101 22.27 -3.06 35.39
N THR A 102 21.12 -3.39 35.98
CA THR A 102 21.01 -3.60 37.43
C THR A 102 21.93 -4.73 37.86
N LEU A 103 21.89 -5.86 37.14
CA LEU A 103 22.73 -7.00 37.45
C LEU A 103 24.22 -6.70 37.26
N ALA A 104 24.60 -5.96 36.21
CA ALA A 104 25.98 -5.55 35.99
C ALA A 104 26.52 -4.73 37.17
N LYS A 105 25.72 -3.80 37.73
CA LYS A 105 26.10 -3.01 38.91
C LYS A 105 26.27 -3.90 40.15
N LEU A 106 25.35 -4.83 40.38
CA LEU A 106 25.44 -5.79 41.49
C LEU A 106 26.69 -6.68 41.37
N CYS A 107 27.00 -7.15 40.17
CA CYS A 107 28.19 -7.95 39.89
C CYS A 107 29.49 -7.14 40.06
N GLN A 108 29.49 -5.84 39.70
CA GLN A 108 30.63 -4.95 39.90
C GLN A 108 30.92 -4.70 41.39
N ALA A 109 29.88 -4.66 42.22
CA ALA A 109 30.00 -4.44 43.66
C ALA A 109 30.45 -5.69 44.43
N ASP A 110 30.32 -6.89 43.86
CA ASP A 110 30.71 -8.16 44.48
C ASP A 110 32.07 -8.65 43.95
N PRO A 111 33.18 -8.53 44.72
CA PRO A 111 34.51 -8.92 44.27
C PRO A 111 34.65 -10.44 44.04
N LYS A 112 33.69 -11.26 44.49
CA LYS A 112 33.67 -12.71 44.24
C LYS A 112 33.10 -13.07 42.87
N VAL A 113 32.47 -12.12 42.18
CA VAL A 113 31.92 -12.35 40.84
C VAL A 113 33.04 -12.23 39.81
N PRO A 114 33.23 -13.24 38.92
CA PRO A 114 34.23 -13.15 37.88
C PRO A 114 34.00 -11.97 36.93
N LYS A 115 35.06 -11.22 36.60
CA LYS A 115 35.01 -10.09 35.64
C LYS A 115 34.31 -10.43 34.31
N PRO A 116 34.46 -11.63 33.71
CA PRO A 116 33.71 -11.98 32.50
C PRO A 116 32.19 -11.92 32.65
N VAL A 117 31.65 -12.25 33.83
CA VAL A 117 30.19 -12.19 34.09
C VAL A 117 29.70 -10.75 34.12
N VAL A 118 30.49 -9.84 34.71
CA VAL A 118 30.23 -8.39 34.70
C VAL A 118 30.18 -7.85 33.27
N VAL A 119 31.16 -8.23 32.45
CA VAL A 119 31.24 -7.80 31.04
C VAL A 119 30.06 -8.36 30.24
N LEU A 120 29.68 -9.62 30.45
CA LEU A 120 28.54 -10.24 29.78
C LEU A 120 27.23 -9.51 30.08
N ALA A 121 26.96 -9.19 31.36
CA ALA A 121 25.76 -8.43 31.75
C ALA A 121 25.73 -7.03 31.12
N ALA A 122 26.88 -6.35 31.04
CA ALA A 122 26.98 -5.06 30.34
C ALA A 122 26.76 -5.18 28.82
N GLN A 123 27.29 -6.23 28.20
CA GLN A 123 27.08 -6.53 26.77
C GLN A 123 25.62 -6.85 26.46
N MET A 124 24.93 -7.59 27.33
CA MET A 124 23.49 -7.84 27.24
C MET A 124 22.70 -6.55 27.23
N ALA A 125 23.02 -5.62 28.14
CA ALA A 125 22.35 -4.32 28.17
C ALA A 125 22.52 -3.54 26.86
N LYS A 126 23.74 -3.55 26.30
CA LYS A 126 24.04 -2.88 25.03
C LYS A 126 23.29 -3.52 23.87
N ALA A 127 23.32 -4.84 23.75
CA ALA A 127 22.64 -5.57 22.68
C ALA A 127 21.12 -5.38 22.73
N ALA A 128 20.54 -5.32 23.93
CA ALA A 128 19.12 -5.08 24.11
C ALA A 128 18.72 -3.65 23.69
N ASP A 129 19.59 -2.66 23.92
CA ASP A 129 19.41 -1.29 23.45
C ASP A 129 19.48 -1.20 21.91
N GLU A 130 20.45 -1.90 21.29
CA GLU A 130 20.58 -1.99 19.83
C GLU A 130 19.33 -2.58 19.17
N VAL A 131 18.74 -3.63 19.76
CA VAL A 131 17.46 -4.20 19.29
C VAL A 131 16.32 -3.19 19.42
N ALA A 132 16.22 -2.48 20.55
CA ALA A 132 15.17 -1.49 20.76
C ALA A 132 15.25 -0.34 19.75
N GLU A 133 16.44 0.21 19.52
CA GLU A 133 16.63 1.33 18.58
C GLU A 133 16.41 0.92 17.12
N ALA A 134 16.81 -0.29 16.74
CA ALA A 134 16.62 -0.78 15.36
C ALA A 134 15.15 -0.88 14.94
N PHE A 135 14.25 -1.14 15.88
CA PHE A 135 12.81 -1.23 15.61
C PHE A 135 12.03 0.06 15.89
N LYS A 136 12.65 1.05 16.53
CA LYS A 136 12.02 2.31 16.93
C LYS A 136 11.89 3.31 15.79
N ASP A 137 12.74 3.20 14.76
CA ASP A 137 12.68 4.08 13.59
C ASP A 137 11.51 3.72 12.65
N LEU A 138 10.34 4.22 13.03
CA LEU A 138 9.12 4.19 12.23
C LEU A 138 9.29 4.87 10.86
N GLY A 139 10.16 5.89 10.77
CA GLY A 139 10.41 6.61 9.52
C GLY A 139 11.04 5.67 8.49
N THR A 140 12.00 4.86 8.91
CA THR A 140 12.60 3.83 8.04
C THR A 140 11.63 2.72 7.68
N ILE A 141 10.76 2.30 8.61
CA ILE A 141 9.75 1.24 8.37
C ILE A 141 8.69 1.68 7.35
N PHE A 142 8.16 2.89 7.48
CA PHE A 142 7.02 3.36 6.69
C PHE A 142 7.39 4.20 5.45
N ARG A 143 8.66 4.63 5.29
CA ARG A 143 9.12 5.34 4.09
C ARG A 143 8.73 4.67 2.76
N PRO A 144 8.78 3.33 2.61
CA PRO A 144 8.34 2.68 1.37
C PRO A 144 6.85 2.91 1.04
N PHE A 145 5.98 3.05 2.06
CA PHE A 145 4.57 3.42 1.85
C PHE A 145 4.44 4.86 1.36
N ASP A 146 5.23 5.79 1.90
CA ASP A 146 5.25 7.19 1.43
C ASP A 146 5.75 7.32 -0.02
N GLU A 147 6.76 6.54 -0.40
CA GLU A 147 7.28 6.49 -1.77
C GLU A 147 6.25 5.91 -2.75
N ALA A 148 5.55 4.84 -2.35
CA ALA A 148 4.45 4.28 -3.13
C ALA A 148 3.30 5.30 -3.28
N ARG A 149 2.94 6.01 -2.20
CA ARG A 149 1.91 7.05 -2.20
C ARG A 149 2.24 8.16 -3.20
N LYS A 150 3.47 8.68 -3.15
CA LYS A 150 3.95 9.71 -4.10
C LYS A 150 3.88 9.23 -5.54
N THR A 151 4.22 7.97 -5.79
CA THR A 151 4.19 7.37 -7.13
C THR A 151 2.77 7.26 -7.66
N LEU A 152 1.81 6.79 -6.85
CA LEU A 152 0.40 6.72 -7.20
C LEU A 152 -0.20 8.10 -7.46
N VAL A 153 0.02 9.07 -6.55
CA VAL A 153 -0.47 10.45 -6.72
C VAL A 153 0.06 11.07 -8.03
N LYS A 154 1.33 10.82 -8.36
CA LYS A 154 1.91 11.31 -9.62
C LYS A 154 1.27 10.64 -10.84
N ALA A 155 1.06 9.32 -10.79
CA ALA A 155 0.41 8.58 -11.87
C ALA A 155 -1.03 9.05 -12.11
N ASP A 156 -1.80 9.22 -11.03
CA ASP A 156 -3.18 9.72 -11.07
C ASP A 156 -3.26 11.17 -11.55
N GLY A 157 -2.35 12.03 -11.08
CA GLY A 157 -2.24 13.40 -11.55
C GLY A 157 -1.92 13.49 -13.05
N GLN A 158 -1.05 12.61 -13.56
CA GLN A 158 -0.75 12.54 -14.99
C GLN A 158 -1.95 12.04 -15.80
N LEU A 159 -2.62 10.99 -15.31
CA LEU A 159 -3.83 10.44 -15.93
C LEU A 159 -4.92 11.51 -16.03
N ARG A 160 -5.17 12.26 -14.95
CA ARG A 160 -6.11 13.38 -14.92
C ARG A 160 -5.77 14.47 -15.94
N LYS A 161 -4.50 14.87 -16.02
CA LYS A 161 -4.03 15.88 -17.00
C LYS A 161 -4.26 15.43 -18.44
N THR A 162 -4.05 14.16 -18.75
CA THR A 162 -4.27 13.63 -20.09
C THR A 162 -5.76 13.41 -20.37
N LEU A 163 -6.54 13.02 -19.37
CA LEU A 163 -7.96 12.70 -19.52
C LEU A 163 -8.85 13.95 -19.63
N GLN A 164 -8.59 15.00 -18.83
CA GLN A 164 -9.47 16.18 -18.73
C GLN A 164 -9.76 16.88 -20.08
N PRO A 165 -8.78 17.07 -20.98
CA PRO A 165 -9.05 17.66 -22.30
C PRO A 165 -10.00 16.81 -23.13
N HIS A 166 -9.88 15.48 -23.05
CA HIS A 166 -10.74 14.54 -23.77
C HIS A 166 -12.16 14.51 -23.19
N LEU A 167 -12.31 14.57 -21.86
CA LEU A 167 -13.63 14.70 -21.21
C LEU A 167 -14.32 16.00 -21.60
N THR A 168 -13.59 17.12 -21.61
CA THR A 168 -14.11 18.43 -22.02
C THR A 168 -14.55 18.42 -23.49
N ALA A 169 -13.71 17.89 -24.38
CA ALA A 169 -14.01 17.77 -25.80
C ALA A 169 -15.26 16.90 -26.05
N LEU A 170 -15.35 15.77 -25.35
CA LEU A 170 -16.48 14.87 -25.47
C LEU A 170 -17.77 15.50 -24.92
N ASN A 171 -17.75 16.14 -23.75
CA ASN A 171 -18.92 16.86 -23.22
C ASN A 171 -19.45 17.91 -24.20
N LYS A 172 -18.55 18.70 -24.81
CA LYS A 172 -18.92 19.67 -25.84
C LYS A 172 -19.54 18.99 -27.07
N GLY A 173 -18.99 17.87 -27.51
CA GLY A 173 -19.52 17.08 -28.62
C GLY A 173 -20.92 16.52 -28.33
N LEU A 174 -21.12 16.00 -27.11
CA LEU A 174 -22.41 15.49 -26.65
C LEU A 174 -23.48 16.58 -26.59
N ASP A 175 -23.13 17.79 -26.13
CA ASP A 175 -24.04 18.94 -26.11
C ASP A 175 -24.48 19.34 -27.52
N GLN A 176 -23.56 19.33 -28.49
CA GLN A 176 -23.86 19.65 -29.88
C GLN A 176 -24.72 18.55 -30.54
N CYS A 177 -24.40 17.28 -30.30
CA CYS A 177 -25.18 16.16 -30.81
C CYS A 177 -26.59 16.07 -30.20
N GLN A 178 -26.79 16.52 -28.96
CA GLN A 178 -28.15 16.61 -28.39
C GLN A 178 -28.98 17.73 -29.00
N LYS A 179 -28.36 18.86 -29.35
CA LYS A 179 -29.06 20.01 -29.97
C LYS A 179 -29.41 19.76 -31.43
N SER A 180 -28.58 19.00 -32.14
CA SER A 180 -28.79 18.68 -33.55
C SER A 180 -28.37 17.23 -33.80
N PRO A 181 -29.23 16.25 -33.46
CA PRO A 181 -28.85 14.85 -33.55
C PRO A 181 -28.69 14.42 -35.01
N SER A 182 -27.48 14.07 -35.39
CA SER A 182 -27.20 13.49 -36.71
C SER A 182 -26.01 12.55 -36.65
N ARG A 183 -25.98 11.59 -37.58
CA ARG A 183 -24.86 10.65 -37.69
C ARG A 183 -23.53 11.36 -37.99
N GLU A 184 -23.57 12.32 -38.90
CA GLU A 184 -22.39 13.08 -39.30
C GLU A 184 -21.80 13.88 -38.12
N LEU A 185 -22.64 14.51 -37.30
CA LEU A 185 -22.21 15.22 -36.09
C LEU A 185 -21.68 14.25 -35.04
N TRP A 186 -22.30 13.09 -34.86
CA TRP A 186 -21.81 12.06 -33.94
C TRP A 186 -20.39 11.60 -34.31
N ASP A 187 -20.17 11.22 -35.57
CA ASP A 187 -18.88 10.71 -36.04
C ASP A 187 -17.80 11.80 -35.94
N LYS A 188 -18.15 13.06 -36.21
CA LYS A 188 -17.22 14.19 -36.16
C LYS A 188 -16.90 14.65 -34.74
N LEU A 189 -17.87 14.67 -33.84
CA LEU A 189 -17.77 15.37 -32.55
C LEU A 189 -17.73 14.44 -31.33
N CYS A 190 -18.25 13.22 -31.43
CA CYS A 190 -18.33 12.29 -30.30
C CYS A 190 -17.39 11.10 -30.45
N LYS A 191 -17.33 10.49 -31.64
CA LYS A 191 -16.55 9.26 -31.86
C LYS A 191 -15.05 9.44 -31.58
N GLY A 192 -14.44 10.49 -32.12
CA GLY A 192 -13.03 10.82 -31.90
C GLY A 192 -12.69 11.02 -30.41
N PRO A 193 -13.41 11.92 -29.70
CA PRO A 193 -13.22 12.12 -28.27
C PRO A 193 -13.49 10.88 -27.41
N CYS A 194 -14.51 10.07 -27.72
CA CYS A 194 -14.73 8.79 -27.04
C CYS A 194 -13.54 7.84 -27.18
N ASN A 195 -12.99 7.70 -28.39
CA ASN A 195 -11.79 6.90 -28.64
C ASN A 195 -10.58 7.44 -27.88
N ALA A 196 -10.44 8.75 -27.76
CA ALA A 196 -9.37 9.36 -26.99
C ALA A 196 -9.51 9.03 -25.49
N VAL A 197 -10.70 9.24 -24.90
CA VAL A 197 -11.01 8.85 -23.51
C VAL A 197 -10.71 7.38 -23.28
N HIS A 198 -11.20 6.49 -24.16
CA HIS A 198 -10.93 5.06 -24.06
C HIS A 198 -9.42 4.75 -24.07
N ASN A 199 -8.69 5.31 -25.02
CA ASN A 199 -7.26 5.07 -25.15
C ASN A 199 -6.46 5.57 -23.95
N THR A 200 -6.92 6.63 -23.28
CA THR A 200 -6.32 7.14 -22.05
C THR A 200 -6.57 6.21 -20.86
N VAL A 201 -7.77 5.60 -20.75
CA VAL A 201 -8.14 4.78 -19.59
C VAL A 201 -7.92 3.27 -19.77
N LYS A 202 -7.60 2.79 -20.98
CA LYS A 202 -7.48 1.34 -21.28
C LYS A 202 -6.44 0.59 -20.44
N ASN A 203 -5.42 1.30 -19.96
CA ASN A 203 -4.35 0.75 -19.12
C ASN A 203 -4.58 0.99 -17.62
N ALA A 204 -5.71 1.60 -17.25
CA ALA A 204 -6.13 1.80 -15.87
C ALA A 204 -7.36 0.92 -15.61
N PRO A 205 -7.20 -0.33 -15.15
CA PRO A 205 -8.31 -1.29 -15.01
C PRO A 205 -9.52 -0.72 -14.26
N ARG A 206 -9.27 0.01 -13.15
CA ARG A 206 -10.29 0.68 -12.34
C ARG A 206 -11.16 1.69 -13.12
N LEU A 207 -10.61 2.33 -14.15
CA LEU A 207 -11.30 3.33 -14.97
C LEU A 207 -11.84 2.74 -16.28
N LYS A 208 -11.17 1.70 -16.79
CA LYS A 208 -11.56 1.00 -18.00
C LYS A 208 -12.97 0.46 -17.88
N ASP A 209 -13.30 -0.20 -16.78
CA ASP A 209 -14.62 -0.83 -16.62
C ASP A 209 -15.77 0.19 -16.55
N ALA A 210 -15.52 1.37 -15.96
CA ALA A 210 -16.50 2.46 -15.90
C ALA A 210 -16.84 3.03 -17.29
N PHE A 211 -15.84 3.24 -18.17
CA PHE A 211 -16.08 3.85 -19.48
C PHE A 211 -16.34 2.83 -20.60
N TRP A 212 -15.65 1.69 -20.58
CA TRP A 212 -15.67 0.71 -21.67
C TRP A 212 -17.00 -0.04 -21.77
N GLY A 213 -17.68 -0.29 -20.64
CA GLY A 213 -18.97 -0.99 -20.64
C GLY A 213 -20.03 -0.29 -21.50
N VAL A 214 -20.08 1.04 -21.46
CA VAL A 214 -21.02 1.84 -22.26
C VAL A 214 -20.44 2.18 -23.62
N TRP A 215 -19.15 2.52 -23.72
CA TRP A 215 -18.54 2.83 -25.00
C TRP A 215 -18.57 1.66 -25.98
N LYS A 216 -18.33 0.41 -25.55
CA LYS A 216 -18.36 -0.78 -26.43
C LYS A 216 -19.73 -1.00 -27.10
N VAL A 217 -20.82 -0.61 -26.43
CA VAL A 217 -22.18 -0.67 -27.01
C VAL A 217 -22.32 0.33 -28.17
N HIS A 218 -21.57 1.42 -28.11
CA HIS A 218 -21.66 2.60 -28.98
C HIS A 218 -20.51 2.74 -30.00
N ASP A 219 -19.42 1.97 -29.88
CA ASP A 219 -18.17 2.07 -30.67
C ASP A 219 -18.18 1.27 -31.99
N GLY A 220 -18.75 0.07 -32.03
CA GLY A 220 -18.36 -0.91 -33.05
C GLY A 220 -19.46 -1.43 -33.97
N ASP A 221 -20.20 -2.45 -33.52
CA ASP A 221 -21.04 -3.24 -34.42
C ASP A 221 -22.53 -3.09 -34.14
N SER A 222 -22.92 -2.98 -32.87
CA SER A 222 -24.31 -2.80 -32.44
C SER A 222 -24.85 -1.41 -32.82
N PHE A 223 -24.01 -0.38 -32.70
CA PHE A 223 -24.30 0.99 -33.10
C PHE A 223 -24.38 1.15 -34.63
N SER A 224 -23.45 0.54 -35.37
CA SER A 224 -23.53 0.48 -36.82
C SER A 224 -24.84 -0.20 -37.25
N HIS A 225 -25.24 -1.28 -36.59
CA HIS A 225 -26.47 -1.99 -36.94
C HIS A 225 -27.75 -1.20 -36.60
N ALA A 226 -27.88 -0.67 -35.38
CA ALA A 226 -29.09 0.08 -34.98
C ALA A 226 -29.26 1.35 -35.82
N LEU A 227 -28.15 2.03 -36.11
CA LEU A 227 -28.14 3.27 -36.87
C LEU A 227 -28.25 3.01 -38.39
N GLN A 228 -27.64 1.95 -38.92
CA GLN A 228 -27.90 1.47 -40.30
C GLN A 228 -29.35 1.03 -40.50
N MET A 229 -29.97 0.37 -39.51
CA MET A 229 -31.38 -0.03 -39.61
C MET A 229 -32.31 1.19 -39.57
N ALA A 230 -31.98 2.20 -38.74
CA ALA A 230 -32.68 3.47 -38.73
C ALA A 230 -32.48 4.24 -40.06
N GLU A 231 -31.27 4.33 -40.59
CA GLU A 231 -30.94 4.98 -41.86
C GLU A 231 -31.58 4.29 -43.08
N LYS A 232 -31.58 2.94 -43.12
CA LYS A 232 -32.29 2.18 -44.16
C LYS A 232 -33.80 2.41 -44.13
N SER A 233 -34.34 2.74 -42.95
CA SER A 233 -35.75 3.05 -42.75
C SER A 233 -36.07 4.53 -42.94
N ALA A 234 -35.07 5.43 -42.95
CA ALA A 234 -35.16 6.90 -42.94
C ALA A 234 -35.63 7.52 -44.26
N LYS A 235 -36.50 6.83 -45.00
CA LYS A 235 -37.18 7.40 -46.18
C LYS A 235 -38.37 8.29 -45.78
N ASP A 236 -38.79 8.26 -44.51
CA ASP A 236 -39.87 9.06 -43.94
C ASP A 236 -39.44 9.81 -42.65
N ASP A 237 -40.20 10.84 -42.28
CA ASP A 237 -39.94 11.67 -41.08
C ASP A 237 -39.94 10.84 -39.79
N LYS A 238 -40.69 9.74 -39.75
CA LYS A 238 -40.83 8.87 -38.59
C LYS A 238 -39.55 8.08 -38.30
N ALA A 239 -38.84 7.64 -39.33
CA ALA A 239 -37.55 6.99 -39.17
C ALA A 239 -36.41 7.98 -38.93
N ARG A 240 -36.53 9.24 -39.40
CA ARG A 240 -35.62 10.33 -39.01
C ARG A 240 -35.73 10.64 -37.52
N GLN A 241 -36.95 10.71 -36.98
CA GLN A 241 -37.19 10.87 -35.54
C GLN A 241 -36.58 9.73 -34.70
N LYS A 242 -36.69 8.47 -35.16
CA LYS A 242 -36.08 7.32 -34.48
C LYS A 242 -34.55 7.41 -34.42
N LEU A 243 -33.91 7.91 -35.48
CA LEU A 243 -32.47 8.13 -35.51
C LEU A 243 -32.06 9.17 -34.45
N GLU A 244 -32.78 10.28 -34.40
CA GLU A 244 -32.55 11.35 -33.43
C GLU A 244 -32.72 10.86 -31.98
N ASP A 245 -33.78 10.11 -31.71
CA ASP A 245 -34.06 9.54 -30.39
C ASP A 245 -32.97 8.57 -29.91
N VAL A 246 -32.38 7.79 -30.83
CA VAL A 246 -31.25 6.91 -30.54
C VAL A 246 -30.02 7.73 -30.17
N ILE A 247 -29.66 8.73 -30.97
CA ILE A 247 -28.50 9.59 -30.72
C ILE A 247 -28.64 10.34 -29.38
N VAL A 248 -29.81 10.92 -29.10
CA VAL A 248 -30.06 11.66 -27.84
C VAL A 248 -29.90 10.75 -26.62
N ARG A 249 -30.43 9.52 -26.69
CA ARG A 249 -30.30 8.53 -25.61
C ARG A 249 -28.84 8.18 -25.34
N MET A 250 -28.08 7.94 -26.40
CA MET A 250 -26.65 7.64 -26.29
C MET A 250 -25.88 8.79 -25.65
N CYS A 251 -26.18 10.04 -26.05
CA CYS A 251 -25.55 11.19 -25.43
C CYS A 251 -25.86 11.29 -23.93
N LYS A 252 -27.07 10.90 -23.50
CA LYS A 252 -27.43 10.85 -22.07
C LYS A 252 -26.66 9.75 -21.32
N GLU A 253 -26.58 8.55 -21.89
CA GLU A 253 -25.84 7.42 -21.29
C GLU A 253 -24.35 7.73 -21.15
N LEU A 254 -23.71 8.25 -22.22
CA LEU A 254 -22.30 8.65 -22.17
C LEU A 254 -22.05 9.77 -21.16
N ARG A 255 -22.96 10.74 -21.03
CA ARG A 255 -22.84 11.80 -20.02
C ARG A 255 -22.90 11.24 -18.60
N GLY A 256 -23.73 10.23 -18.37
CA GLY A 256 -23.79 9.51 -17.09
C GLY A 256 -22.46 8.85 -16.72
N GLU A 257 -21.83 8.15 -17.67
CA GLU A 257 -20.53 7.51 -17.44
C GLU A 257 -19.38 8.51 -17.34
N LEU A 258 -19.41 9.60 -18.11
CA LEU A 258 -18.43 10.69 -17.98
C LEU A 258 -18.44 11.28 -16.58
N GLY A 259 -19.63 11.47 -15.98
CA GLY A 259 -19.76 11.94 -14.61
C GLY A 259 -19.20 10.96 -13.58
N LYS A 260 -19.29 9.64 -13.82
CA LYS A 260 -18.65 8.63 -12.95
C LYS A 260 -17.13 8.61 -13.12
N LEU A 261 -16.66 8.72 -14.36
CA LEU A 261 -15.24 8.73 -14.68
C LEU A 261 -14.53 9.97 -14.12
N ASP A 262 -15.16 11.15 -14.21
CA ASP A 262 -14.66 12.40 -13.64
C ASP A 262 -14.57 12.31 -12.11
N LYS A 263 -15.55 11.66 -11.45
CA LYS A 263 -15.50 11.38 -10.00
C LYS A 263 -14.46 10.34 -9.60
N ALA A 264 -14.18 9.35 -10.45
CA ALA A 264 -13.19 8.30 -10.16
C ALA A 264 -11.74 8.79 -10.29
N VAL A 265 -11.53 9.94 -10.95
CA VAL A 265 -10.24 10.59 -11.18
C VAL A 265 -10.08 11.86 -10.34
N GLY A 266 -11.18 12.39 -9.79
CA GLY A 266 -11.27 13.62 -9.00
C GLY A 266 -10.97 13.42 -7.53
#